data_AF-A0A9D9JQ09-F1
#
_entry.id   AF-A0A9D9JQ09-F1
#
_cell.length_a   1.000
_cell.length_b   1.000
_cell.length_c   1.000
_cell.angle_alpha   90.00
_cell.angle_beta   90.00
_cell.angle_gamma   90.00
#
_symmetry.space_group_name_H-M   'P 1'
#
loop_
_entity.id
_entity.type
_entity.pdbx_description
1 polymer ?
#
loop_
_entity_poly.entity_id
_entity_poly.type
_entity_poly.pdbx_seq_one_letter_code
_entity_poly.pdbx_strand_id
1 'polypeptide(L)'
;MGTVPTYRDVLMAVLSPGALVVLERLTPLICALYDLDLLLDYPVADQQQGSLRERLSERLERIVALLPSDVSPMANEVFTAVETLVTDVLGRELFLGEEIRRLELLDEAFRNDPLLFQLVRGRAN
;
A
#
# COMPACT_ATOMS: atom_id res chain seq x y z
N MET A 1 13.21 16.08 -20.91
CA MET A 1 13.67 15.50 -19.63
C MET A 1 12.64 14.48 -19.23
N GLY A 2 12.99 13.19 -19.24
CA GLY A 2 12.06 12.16 -18.78
C GLY A 2 11.83 12.35 -17.29
N THR A 3 10.57 12.44 -16.86
CA THR A 3 10.22 12.42 -15.44
C THR A 3 10.66 11.08 -14.87
N VAL A 4 11.50 11.10 -13.83
CA VAL A 4 11.86 9.88 -13.09
C VAL A 4 10.56 9.34 -12.49
N PRO A 5 10.21 8.09 -12.76
CA PRO A 5 8.97 7.53 -12.27
C PRO A 5 9.02 7.33 -10.76
N THR A 6 7.84 7.40 -10.15
CA THR A 6 7.64 7.31 -8.70
C THR A 6 7.00 5.98 -8.33
N TYR A 7 6.98 5.67 -7.03
CA TYR A 7 6.22 4.53 -6.53
C TYR A 7 4.74 4.64 -6.86
N ARG A 8 4.17 5.85 -6.88
CA ARG A 8 2.79 6.11 -7.32
C ARG A 8 2.56 5.58 -8.74
N ASP A 9 3.47 5.86 -9.67
CA ASP A 9 3.33 5.44 -11.07
C ASP A 9 3.33 3.92 -11.21
N VAL A 10 4.14 3.23 -10.41
CA VAL A 10 4.19 1.76 -10.40
C VAL A 10 2.90 1.18 -9.79
N LEU A 11 2.45 1.73 -8.66
CA LEU A 11 1.27 1.24 -7.95
C LEU A 11 -0.03 1.49 -8.71
N MET A 12 -0.13 2.59 -9.45
CA MET A 12 -1.25 2.86 -10.36
C MET A 12 -1.47 1.75 -11.39
N ALA A 13 -0.42 1.04 -11.79
CA ALA A 13 -0.48 -0.04 -12.77
C ALA A 13 -0.81 -1.42 -12.16
N VAL A 14 -0.93 -1.50 -10.83
CA VAL A 14 -1.08 -2.76 -10.08
C VAL A 14 -2.31 -2.75 -9.16
N LEU A 15 -2.53 -1.66 -8.43
CA LEU A 15 -3.60 -1.57 -7.43
C LEU A 15 -4.92 -1.13 -8.08
N SER A 16 -6.03 -1.58 -7.49
CA SER A 16 -7.34 -0.99 -7.78
C SER A 16 -7.37 0.52 -7.45
N PRO A 17 -8.20 1.31 -8.17
CA PRO A 17 -8.31 2.75 -7.90
C PRO A 17 -8.70 3.06 -6.45
N GLY A 18 -9.55 2.23 -5.83
CA GLY A 18 -9.95 2.39 -4.43
C GLY A 18 -8.78 2.17 -3.46
N ALA A 19 -7.97 1.13 -3.70
CA ALA A 19 -6.78 0.88 -2.90
C ALA A 19 -5.76 2.03 -3.01
N LEU A 20 -5.56 2.59 -4.21
CA LEU A 20 -4.66 3.74 -4.39
C LEU A 20 -5.14 4.97 -3.62
N VAL A 21 -6.44 5.30 -3.70
CA VAL A 21 -7.02 6.43 -2.94
C VAL A 21 -6.86 6.23 -1.43
N VAL A 22 -7.07 5.01 -0.94
CA VAL A 22 -6.83 4.70 0.49
C VAL A 22 -5.37 4.89 0.85
N LEU A 23 -4.45 4.39 0.02
CA LEU A 23 -3.02 4.51 0.25
C LEU A 23 -2.53 5.97 0.23
N GLU A 24 -3.06 6.80 -0.67
CA GLU A 24 -2.80 8.24 -0.71
C GLU A 24 -3.24 8.92 0.59
N ARG A 25 -4.43 8.57 1.11
CA ARG A 25 -4.94 9.12 2.37
C ARG A 25 -4.13 8.65 3.59
N LEU A 26 -3.59 7.44 3.55
CA LEU A 26 -2.74 6.90 4.61
C LEU A 26 -1.29 7.40 4.54
N THR A 27 -0.84 7.90 3.40
CA THR A 27 0.56 8.29 3.18
C THR A 27 1.10 9.21 4.28
N PRO A 28 0.41 10.29 4.71
CA PRO A 28 0.92 11.14 5.79
C PRO A 28 1.11 10.40 7.12
N LEU A 29 0.18 9.48 7.44
CA LEU A 29 0.26 8.68 8.66
C LEU A 29 1.41 7.68 8.59
N ILE A 30 1.59 7.00 7.45
CA ILE A 30 2.71 6.08 7.23
C ILE A 30 4.03 6.84 7.32
N CYS A 31 4.15 8.00 6.67
CA CYS A 31 5.32 8.85 6.77
C CYS A 31 5.64 9.21 8.23
N ALA A 32 4.63 9.61 9.02
CA ALA A 32 4.82 9.91 10.44
C ALA A 32 5.18 8.68 11.28
N LEU A 33 4.61 7.50 10.99
CA LEU A 33 4.88 6.26 11.72
C LEU A 33 6.30 5.72 11.49
N TYR A 34 6.84 5.95 10.30
CA TYR A 34 8.13 5.40 9.88
C TYR A 34 9.24 6.45 9.72
N ASP A 35 8.98 7.71 10.09
CA ASP A 35 9.91 8.84 9.96
C ASP A 35 10.42 9.02 8.52
N LEU A 36 9.48 9.03 7.57
CA LEU A 36 9.75 9.17 6.13
C LEU A 36 9.35 10.56 5.63
N ASP A 37 10.22 11.20 4.86
CA ASP A 37 9.91 12.46 4.18
C ASP A 37 8.93 12.27 3.01
N LEU A 38 9.11 11.19 2.24
CA LEU A 38 8.35 10.86 1.05
C LEU A 38 8.11 9.35 0.97
N LEU A 39 6.92 8.98 0.46
CA LEU A 39 6.54 7.58 0.26
C LEU A 39 6.12 7.32 -1.20
N LEU A 40 4.93 7.78 -1.59
CA LEU A 40 4.40 7.54 -2.94
C LEU A 40 5.15 8.31 -4.02
N ASP A 41 5.59 9.52 -3.71
CA ASP A 41 6.31 10.38 -4.65
C ASP A 41 7.83 10.14 -4.59
N TYR A 42 8.26 9.11 -3.85
CA TYR A 42 9.67 8.71 -3.82
C TYR A 42 10.06 8.11 -5.18
N PRO A 43 11.22 8.49 -5.75
CA PRO A 43 11.64 8.03 -7.07
C PRO A 43 12.01 6.55 -7.05
N VAL A 44 11.56 5.83 -8.08
CA VAL A 44 11.94 4.44 -8.33
C VAL A 44 12.95 4.43 -9.47
N ALA A 45 14.06 3.71 -9.30
CA ALA A 45 15.01 3.54 -10.38
C ALA A 45 14.35 2.78 -11.55
N ASP A 46 14.52 3.24 -12.79
CA ASP A 46 13.88 2.65 -13.99
C ASP A 46 14.07 1.11 -14.07
N GLN A 47 15.26 0.63 -13.69
CA GLN A 47 15.61 -0.80 -13.69
C GLN A 47 14.81 -1.63 -12.68
N GLN A 48 14.27 -0.99 -11.63
CA GLN A 48 13.52 -1.63 -10.56
C GLN A 48 12.01 -1.59 -10.79
N GLN A 49 11.50 -0.74 -11.69
CA GLN A 49 10.06 -0.60 -11.91
C GLN A 49 9.38 -1.90 -12.36
N GLY A 50 9.95 -2.56 -13.38
CA GLY A 50 9.40 -3.80 -13.92
C GLY A 50 9.39 -4.91 -12.87
N SER A 51 10.51 -5.08 -12.16
CA SER A 51 10.64 -6.07 -11.09
C SER A 51 9.73 -5.79 -9.90
N LEU A 52 9.59 -4.51 -9.50
CA LEU A 52 8.68 -4.10 -8.43
C LEU A 52 7.23 -4.39 -8.80
N ARG A 53 6.84 -4.05 -10.04
CA ARG A 53 5.50 -4.30 -10.57
C ARG A 53 5.19 -5.80 -10.56
N GLU A 54 6.06 -6.62 -11.14
CA GLU A 54 5.88 -8.07 -11.21
C GLU A 54 5.76 -8.66 -9.80
N ARG A 55 6.67 -8.31 -8.89
CA ARG A 55 6.67 -8.80 -7.50
C ARG A 55 5.36 -8.45 -6.76
N LEU A 56 4.85 -7.23 -6.94
CA LEU A 56 3.58 -6.81 -6.37
C LEU A 56 2.39 -7.56 -6.99
N SER A 57 2.33 -7.63 -8.31
CA SER A 57 1.26 -8.32 -9.04
C SER A 57 1.19 -9.81 -8.65
N GLU A 58 2.31 -10.53 -8.68
CA GLU A 58 2.36 -11.95 -8.32
C GLU A 58 1.95 -12.19 -6.87
N ARG A 59 2.37 -11.30 -5.96
CA ARG A 59 1.98 -11.42 -4.54
C ARG A 59 0.49 -11.19 -4.35
N LEU A 60 -0.06 -10.16 -4.98
CA LEU A 60 -1.49 -9.87 -4.89
C LEU A 60 -2.32 -10.98 -5.52
N GLU A 61 -1.95 -11.48 -6.70
CA GLU A 61 -2.63 -12.62 -7.32
C GLU A 61 -2.68 -13.83 -6.39
N ARG A 62 -1.57 -14.17 -5.72
CA ARG A 62 -1.53 -15.25 -4.72
C ARG A 62 -2.44 -14.99 -3.53
N ILE A 63 -2.46 -13.77 -3.00
CA ILE A 63 -3.32 -13.43 -1.85
C ILE A 63 -4.79 -13.49 -2.26
N VAL A 64 -5.15 -12.87 -3.39
CA VAL A 64 -6.52 -12.84 -3.91
C VAL A 64 -7.04 -14.24 -4.22
N ALA A 65 -6.20 -15.13 -4.75
CA ALA A 65 -6.58 -16.53 -4.99
C ALA A 65 -6.97 -17.31 -3.72
N LEU A 66 -6.53 -16.85 -2.54
CA LEU A 66 -6.86 -17.46 -1.25
C LEU A 66 -8.06 -16.81 -0.57
N LEU A 67 -8.54 -15.66 -1.06
CA LEU A 67 -9.68 -14.97 -0.47
C LEU A 67 -11.00 -15.64 -0.88
N PRO A 68 -11.99 -15.69 0.02
CA PRO A 68 -13.37 -15.97 -0.35
C PRO A 68 -13.86 -14.97 -1.42
N SER A 69 -14.69 -15.43 -2.35
CA SER A 69 -15.14 -14.62 -3.49
C SER A 69 -16.01 -13.42 -3.11
N ASP A 70 -16.56 -13.40 -1.90
CA ASP A 70 -17.35 -12.31 -1.32
C ASP A 70 -16.51 -11.29 -0.52
N VAL A 71 -15.21 -11.54 -0.37
CA VAL A 71 -14.29 -10.65 0.36
C VAL A 71 -13.55 -9.75 -0.61
N SER A 72 -13.64 -8.44 -0.40
CA SER A 72 -12.90 -7.47 -1.21
C SER A 72 -11.38 -7.63 -1.02
N PRO A 73 -10.58 -7.64 -2.11
CA PRO A 73 -9.13 -7.72 -2.01
C PRO A 73 -8.46 -6.42 -1.57
N MET A 74 -9.22 -5.31 -1.51
CA MET A 74 -8.68 -3.95 -1.35
C MET A 74 -7.80 -3.78 -0.11
N ALA A 75 -8.19 -4.36 1.03
CA ALA A 75 -7.36 -4.30 2.24
C ALA A 75 -5.99 -4.95 2.00
N ASN A 76 -5.94 -6.09 1.31
CA ASN A 76 -4.70 -6.78 0.97
C ASN A 76 -3.85 -6.00 -0.04
N GLU A 77 -4.50 -5.33 -1.00
CA GLU A 77 -3.84 -4.40 -1.93
C GLU A 77 -3.10 -3.30 -1.16
N VAL A 78 -3.81 -2.62 -0.25
CA VAL A 78 -3.24 -1.54 0.56
C VAL A 78 -2.12 -2.07 1.45
N PHE A 79 -2.33 -3.14 2.21
CA PHE A 79 -1.30 -3.67 3.12
C PHE A 79 -0.06 -4.14 2.37
N THR A 80 -0.22 -4.83 1.23
CA THR A 80 0.92 -5.28 0.41
C THR A 80 1.71 -4.10 -0.14
N ALA A 81 1.02 -3.04 -0.57
CA ALA A 81 1.67 -1.82 -1.03
C ALA A 81 2.44 -1.13 0.11
N VAL A 82 1.82 -0.93 1.28
CA VAL A 82 2.48 -0.33 2.45
C VAL A 82 3.73 -1.11 2.84
N GLU A 83 3.62 -2.44 2.97
CA GLU A 83 4.75 -3.26 3.37
C GLU A 83 5.90 -3.17 2.35
N THR A 84 5.59 -3.21 1.05
CA THR A 84 6.59 -3.10 -0.01
C THR A 84 7.27 -1.74 -0.02
N LEU A 85 6.48 -0.65 0.07
CA LEU A 85 7.00 0.72 0.07
C LEU A 85 7.90 0.97 1.27
N VAL A 86 7.45 0.58 2.46
CA VAL A 86 8.21 0.78 3.69
C VAL A 86 9.49 -0.05 3.67
N THR A 87 9.43 -1.30 3.20
CA THR A 87 10.61 -2.16 3.07
C THR A 87 11.62 -1.58 2.07
N ASP A 88 11.15 -1.18 0.89
CA ASP A 88 12.02 -0.69 -0.17
C ASP A 88 12.61 0.71 0.15
N VAL A 89 11.82 1.62 0.74
CA VAL A 89 12.28 2.99 1.08
C VAL A 89 13.19 3.00 2.31
N LEU A 90 12.89 2.20 3.35
CA LEU A 90 13.73 2.12 4.54
C LEU A 90 14.92 1.16 4.40
N GLY A 91 14.90 0.28 3.40
CA GLY A 91 15.90 -0.77 3.23
C GLY A 91 15.96 -1.76 4.40
N ARG A 92 14.87 -1.90 5.17
CA ARG A 92 14.79 -2.81 6.32
C ARG A 92 13.56 -3.71 6.22
N GLU A 93 13.72 -4.96 6.63
CA GLU A 93 12.59 -5.89 6.78
C GLU A 93 11.67 -5.43 7.90
N LEU A 94 10.37 -5.57 7.67
CA LEU A 94 9.35 -5.26 8.65
C LEU A 94 9.12 -6.47 9.57
N PHE A 95 9.40 -6.30 10.87
CA PHE A 95 9.27 -7.37 11.86
C PHE A 95 7.82 -7.48 12.36
N LEU A 96 7.21 -8.65 12.12
CA LEU A 96 5.79 -8.96 12.38
C LEU A 96 5.25 -8.44 13.72
N GLY A 97 6.03 -8.51 14.81
CA GLY A 97 5.60 -8.07 16.14
C GLY A 97 5.47 -6.56 16.31
N GLU A 98 6.34 -5.77 15.71
CA GLU A 98 6.19 -4.30 15.67
C GLU A 98 5.12 -3.89 14.65
N GLU A 99 5.04 -4.63 13.55
CA GLU A 99 4.05 -4.37 12.50
C GLU A 99 2.64 -4.64 12.97
N ILE A 100 2.36 -5.66 13.79
CA ILE A 100 1.01 -5.88 14.33
C ILE A 100 0.52 -4.64 15.10
N ARG A 101 1.37 -4.04 15.93
CA ARG A 101 1.02 -2.82 16.68
C ARG A 101 0.82 -1.62 15.74
N ARG A 102 1.61 -1.50 14.67
CA ARG A 102 1.46 -0.43 13.66
C ARG A 102 0.22 -0.65 12.79
N LEU A 103 -0.10 -1.90 12.47
CA LEU A 103 -1.32 -2.33 11.77
C LEU A 103 -2.56 -2.08 12.62
N GLU A 104 -2.50 -2.29 13.94
CA GLU A 104 -3.58 -1.92 14.87
C GLU A 104 -3.82 -0.40 14.88
N LEU A 105 -2.75 0.41 14.84
CA LEU A 105 -2.88 1.87 14.72
C LEU A 105 -3.49 2.28 13.38
N LEU A 106 -3.14 1.60 12.29
CA LEU A 106 -3.76 1.81 10.97
C LEU A 106 -5.23 1.36 10.97
N ASP A 107 -5.55 0.21 11.57
CA ASP A 107 -6.92 -0.30 11.76
C ASP A 107 -7.77 0.63 12.64
N GLU A 108 -7.17 1.23 13.67
CA GLU A 108 -7.81 2.26 14.47
C GLU A 108 -8.02 3.56 13.68
N ALA A 109 -7.07 3.99 12.85
CA ALA A 109 -7.27 5.09 11.92
C ALA A 109 -8.40 4.80 10.91
N PHE A 110 -8.49 3.56 10.42
CA PHE A 110 -9.60 3.11 9.58
C PHE A 110 -10.93 3.17 10.31
N ARG A 111 -11.02 2.71 11.56
CA ARG A 111 -12.25 2.79 12.37
C ARG A 111 -12.66 4.23 12.69
N ASN A 112 -11.69 5.11 12.89
CA ASN A 112 -11.92 6.48 13.33
C ASN A 112 -12.19 7.47 12.17
N ASP A 113 -11.96 7.07 10.91
CA ASP A 113 -12.33 7.83 9.71
C ASP A 113 -13.46 7.11 8.95
N PRO A 114 -14.72 7.59 9.06
CA PRO A 114 -15.88 6.94 8.44
C PRO A 114 -15.77 6.79 6.92
N LEU A 115 -15.05 7.67 6.24
CA LEU A 115 -14.86 7.60 4.79
C LEU A 115 -13.82 6.54 4.44
N LEU A 116 -12.71 6.45 5.18
CA LEU A 116 -11.73 5.38 5.01
C LEU A 116 -12.35 4.01 5.34
N PHE A 117 -13.15 3.94 6.40
CA PHE A 117 -13.87 2.73 6.77
C PHE A 117 -14.82 2.24 5.67
N GLN A 118 -15.55 3.16 5.04
CA GLN A 118 -16.45 2.84 3.92
C GLN A 118 -15.70 2.42 2.66
N LEU A 119 -14.58 3.07 2.35
CA LEU A 119 -13.74 2.73 1.21
C LEU A 119 -13.16 1.32 1.34
N VAL A 120 -12.56 0.98 2.49
CA VAL A 120 -11.99 -0.36 2.73
C VAL A 120 -13.04 -1.47 2.70
N ARG A 121 -14.27 -1.17 3.15
CA ARG A 121 -15.40 -2.11 3.08
C ARG A 121 -16.00 -2.24 1.68
N GLY A 122 -15.51 -1.49 0.68
CA GLY A 122 -16.08 -1.45 -0.67
C GLY A 122 -17.50 -0.88 -0.71
N ARG A 123 -17.86 -0.01 0.25
CA ARG A 123 -19.20 0.61 0.38
C ARG A 123 -19.23 2.09 -0.02
N ALA A 124 -18.26 2.55 -0.81
CA ALA A 124 -18.36 3.87 -1.43
C ALA A 124 -19.43 3.80 -2.53
N ASN A 125 -20.59 4.40 -2.27
CA ASN A 125 -21.64 4.67 -3.26
C ASN A 125 -21.18 5.76 -4.23
#